data_AF-A0A9D7KGV4-F1
#
_entry.id   AF-A0A9D7KGV4-F1
#
_cell.length_a   1.000
_cell.length_b   1.000
_cell.length_c   1.000
_cell.angle_alpha   90.00
_cell.angle_beta   90.00
_cell.angle_gamma   90.00
#
_symmetry.space_group_name_H-M   'P 1'
#
loop_
_entity.id
_entity.type
_entity.pdbx_description
1 polymer ?
#
loop_
_entity_poly.entity_id
_entity_poly.type
_entity_poly.pdbx_seq_one_letter_code
_entity_poly.pdbx_strand_id
1 'polypeptide(L)'
;MVFVGLYARLQFPELKAGDVALKTDGIIPAYVVSVFPVLFHYLWFLGLISAGISTLEGLIQSLSSTITQDLIKPYITDKFVKKELTDRAMIIINRSVIGILGIVAVLMTYDQLVNPKLSVAIFAQNGVYAYFSAAFVPIIFGMFMKDVNKLLSLFPLLLQLPFILPCITEN
;
A
#
# COMPACT_ATOMS: atom_id res chain seq x y z
N MET A 1 -8.09 4.20 -17.28
CA MET A 1 -6.86 4.95 -16.91
C MET A 1 -5.90 5.11 -18.09
N VAL A 2 -5.62 4.08 -18.89
CA VAL A 2 -4.66 4.17 -20.03
C VAL A 2 -5.02 5.29 -21.02
N PHE A 3 -6.28 5.38 -21.46
CA PHE A 3 -6.71 6.42 -22.40
C PHE A 3 -6.57 7.85 -21.85
N VAL A 4 -6.88 8.04 -20.56
CA VAL A 4 -6.76 9.36 -19.91
C VAL A 4 -5.29 9.76 -19.76
N GLY A 5 -4.43 8.82 -19.37
CA GLY A 5 -2.98 9.04 -19.28
C GLY A 5 -2.35 9.34 -20.64
N LEU A 6 -2.74 8.60 -21.68
CA LEU A 6 -2.30 8.86 -23.06
C LEU A 6 -2.73 10.26 -23.53
N TYR A 7 -3.99 10.63 -23.31
CA TYR A 7 -4.51 11.94 -23.70
C TYR A 7 -3.82 13.07 -22.94
N ALA A 8 -3.60 12.91 -21.64
CA ALA A 8 -2.86 13.88 -20.84
C ALA A 8 -1.40 14.02 -21.29
N ARG A 9 -0.76 12.92 -21.73
CA ARG A 9 0.60 12.95 -22.29
C ARG A 9 0.67 13.65 -23.65
N LEU A 10 -0.37 13.51 -24.48
CA LEU A 10 -0.48 14.24 -25.75
C LEU A 10 -0.71 15.74 -25.52
N GLN A 11 -1.45 16.12 -24.47
CA GLN A 11 -1.73 17.51 -24.11
C GLN A 11 -0.55 18.20 -23.43
N PHE A 12 0.25 17.47 -22.63
CA PHE A 12 1.47 17.96 -21.97
C PHE A 12 2.70 17.19 -22.44
N PRO A 13 3.12 17.34 -23.72
CA PRO A 13 4.25 16.60 -24.28
C PRO A 13 5.57 16.93 -23.56
N GLU A 14 5.73 18.19 -23.12
CA GLU A 14 6.90 18.70 -22.39
C GLU A 14 6.84 18.46 -20.87
N LEU A 15 5.75 17.86 -20.32
CA LEU A 15 5.50 17.80 -18.87
C LEU A 15 5.60 19.15 -18.16
N LYS A 16 5.10 20.21 -18.78
CA LYS A 16 5.10 21.56 -18.18
C LYS A 16 3.70 22.10 -18.13
N ALA A 17 3.31 22.66 -16.99
CA ALA A 17 2.15 23.55 -16.88
C ALA A 17 2.69 24.98 -16.71
N GLY A 18 2.74 25.73 -17.81
CA GLY A 18 3.48 27.02 -17.84
C GLY A 18 4.98 26.78 -17.73
N ASP A 19 5.65 27.49 -16.81
CA ASP A 19 7.10 27.37 -16.56
C ASP A 19 7.48 26.29 -15.52
N VAL A 20 6.49 25.59 -14.93
CA VAL A 20 6.74 24.59 -13.88
C VAL A 20 6.79 23.18 -14.47
N ALA A 21 7.92 22.49 -14.27
CA ALA A 21 8.07 21.08 -14.59
C ALA A 21 7.15 20.22 -13.70
N LEU A 22 6.26 19.47 -14.34
CA LEU A 22 5.33 18.55 -13.70
C LEU A 22 6.00 17.19 -13.49
N LYS A 23 5.90 16.69 -12.26
CA LYS A 23 6.20 15.28 -11.98
C LYS A 23 5.10 14.39 -12.56
N THR A 24 5.44 13.12 -12.82
CA THR A 24 4.52 12.13 -13.41
C THR A 24 3.19 12.01 -12.65
N ASP A 25 3.24 12.11 -11.32
CA ASP A 25 2.05 12.01 -10.45
C ASP A 25 1.14 13.25 -10.52
N GLY A 26 1.66 14.39 -11.01
CA GLY A 26 0.94 15.66 -11.13
C GLY A 26 0.25 15.89 -12.49
N ILE A 27 0.48 15.03 -13.48
CA ILE A 27 -0.02 15.21 -14.85
C ILE A 27 -1.55 15.18 -14.90
N ILE A 28 -2.18 14.21 -14.23
CA ILE A 28 -3.63 14.05 -14.25
C ILE A 28 -4.34 15.18 -13.49
N PRO A 29 -3.91 15.58 -12.27
CA PRO A 29 -4.45 16.76 -11.61
C PRO A 29 -4.32 18.04 -12.45
N ALA A 30 -3.16 18.28 -13.08
CA ALA A 30 -2.95 19.45 -13.95
C ALA A 30 -3.88 19.43 -15.17
N TYR A 31 -4.07 18.26 -15.79
CA TYR A 31 -4.99 18.07 -16.90
C TYR A 31 -6.44 18.40 -16.53
N VAL A 32 -6.93 17.90 -15.40
CA VAL A 32 -8.30 18.15 -14.95
C VAL A 32 -8.56 19.65 -14.72
N VAL A 33 -7.61 20.36 -14.11
CA VAL A 33 -7.74 21.81 -13.88
C VAL A 33 -7.72 22.58 -15.20
N SER A 34 -6.96 22.13 -16.20
CA SER A 34 -6.84 22.84 -17.48
C SER A 34 -8.03 22.66 -18.43
N VAL A 35 -8.74 21.52 -18.35
CA VAL A 35 -9.79 21.16 -19.32
C VAL A 35 -11.20 21.44 -18.81
N PHE A 36 -11.44 21.30 -17.51
CA PHE A 36 -12.81 21.35 -16.98
C PHE A 36 -13.21 22.75 -16.50
N PRO A 37 -14.48 23.17 -16.71
CA PRO A 37 -15.02 24.39 -16.13
C PRO A 37 -14.99 24.36 -14.60
N VAL A 38 -15.04 25.55 -14.00
CA VAL A 38 -14.84 25.75 -12.56
C VAL A 38 -15.69 24.84 -11.68
N LEU A 39 -16.99 24.76 -12.00
CA LEU A 39 -17.94 23.93 -11.25
C LEU A 39 -17.61 22.42 -11.30
N PHE A 40 -17.17 21.93 -12.46
CA PHE A 40 -16.95 20.50 -12.69
C PHE A 40 -15.67 20.00 -12.01
N HIS A 41 -14.59 20.79 -11.98
CA HIS A 41 -13.38 20.34 -11.30
C HIS A 41 -13.56 20.28 -9.78
N TYR A 42 -14.36 21.16 -9.15
CA TYR A 42 -14.68 21.04 -7.71
C TYR A 42 -15.43 19.75 -7.38
N LEU A 43 -16.47 19.43 -8.16
CA LEU A 43 -17.20 18.17 -7.98
C LEU A 43 -16.28 16.96 -8.14
N TRP A 44 -15.40 17.01 -9.14
CA TRP A 44 -14.43 15.96 -9.40
C TRP A 44 -13.40 15.80 -8.27
N PHE A 45 -12.84 16.89 -7.74
CA PHE A 45 -11.90 16.84 -6.60
C PHE A 45 -12.55 16.30 -5.34
N LEU A 46 -13.80 16.70 -5.04
CA LEU A 46 -14.55 16.13 -3.92
C LEU A 46 -14.78 14.63 -4.13
N GLY A 47 -15.11 14.19 -5.34
CA GLY A 47 -15.22 12.79 -5.70
C GLY A 47 -13.91 12.03 -5.53
N LEU A 48 -12.79 12.59 -5.97
CA LEU A 48 -11.46 11.97 -5.86
C LEU A 48 -11.03 11.84 -4.39
N ILE A 49 -11.21 12.88 -3.59
CA ILE A 49 -10.89 12.86 -2.15
C ILE A 49 -11.79 11.84 -1.45
N SER A 50 -13.09 11.81 -1.75
CA SER A 50 -14.03 10.84 -1.20
C SER A 50 -13.63 9.40 -1.53
N ALA A 51 -13.31 9.13 -2.80
CA ALA A 51 -12.84 7.81 -3.23
C ALA A 51 -11.52 7.42 -2.54
N GLY A 52 -10.58 8.36 -2.38
CA GLY A 52 -9.33 8.13 -1.66
C GLY A 52 -9.56 7.82 -0.18
N ILE A 53 -10.40 8.58 0.51
CA ILE A 53 -10.71 8.35 1.94
C ILE A 53 -11.43 7.01 2.15
N SER A 54 -12.37 6.66 1.28
CA SER A 54 -13.10 5.39 1.37
C SER A 54 -12.18 4.16 1.21
N THR A 55 -11.19 4.23 0.31
CA THR A 55 -10.20 3.16 0.16
C THR A 55 -9.24 3.10 1.35
N LEU A 56 -8.80 4.27 1.86
CA LEU A 56 -7.94 4.34 3.03
C LEU A 56 -8.61 3.80 4.29
N GLU A 57 -9.87 4.12 4.55
CA GLU A 57 -10.62 3.59 5.70
C GLU A 57 -10.72 2.06 5.63
N GLY A 58 -11.07 1.52 4.45
CA GLY A 58 -11.16 0.08 4.23
C GLY A 58 -9.83 -0.65 4.43
N LEU A 59 -8.73 -0.08 3.91
CA LEU A 59 -7.39 -0.66 4.07
C LEU A 59 -6.88 -0.58 5.51
N ILE A 60 -7.07 0.55 6.19
CA ILE A 60 -6.67 0.71 7.60
C ILE A 60 -7.43 -0.29 8.47
N GLN A 61 -8.74 -0.40 8.26
CA GLN A 61 -9.58 -1.28 9.06
C GLN A 61 -9.24 -2.75 8.82
N SER A 62 -9.10 -3.17 7.56
CA SER A 62 -8.74 -4.55 7.22
C SER A 62 -7.37 -4.91 7.78
N LEU A 63 -6.32 -4.13 7.51
CA LEU A 63 -4.96 -4.38 8.01
C LEU A 63 -4.90 -4.40 9.53
N SER A 64 -5.57 -3.45 10.20
CA SER A 64 -5.56 -3.40 11.66
C SER A 64 -6.25 -4.62 12.28
N SER A 65 -7.36 -5.08 11.68
CA SER A 65 -8.04 -6.29 12.12
C SER A 65 -7.22 -7.55 11.90
N THR A 66 -6.57 -7.70 10.75
CA THR A 66 -5.64 -8.81 10.43
C THR A 66 -4.46 -8.83 11.41
N ILE A 67 -3.80 -7.70 11.64
CA ILE A 67 -2.68 -7.63 12.59
C ILE A 67 -3.16 -7.98 14.01
N THR A 68 -4.31 -7.46 14.43
CA THR A 68 -4.82 -7.69 15.79
C THR A 68 -5.24 -9.13 16.01
N GLN A 69 -6.03 -9.71 15.10
CA GLN A 69 -6.61 -11.04 15.25
C GLN A 69 -5.64 -12.15 14.86
N ASP A 70 -4.86 -11.97 13.80
CA ASP A 70 -4.03 -13.04 13.24
C ASP A 70 -2.59 -13.02 13.78
N LEU A 71 -2.12 -11.86 14.25
CA LEU A 71 -0.76 -11.72 14.77
C LEU A 71 -0.73 -11.53 16.29
N ILE A 72 -1.38 -10.48 16.80
CA ILE A 72 -1.26 -10.08 18.20
C ILE A 72 -2.01 -11.04 19.13
N LYS A 73 -3.27 -11.37 18.83
CA LYS A 73 -4.09 -12.28 19.66
C LYS A 73 -3.45 -13.66 19.87
N PRO A 74 -3.02 -14.42 18.84
CA PRO A 74 -2.38 -15.71 19.06
C PRO A 74 -1.04 -15.56 19.77
N TYR A 75 -0.24 -14.53 19.46
CA TYR A 75 1.05 -14.32 20.12
C TYR A 75 0.93 -14.06 21.64
N ILE A 76 -0.03 -13.23 22.05
CA ILE A 76 -0.27 -12.91 23.47
C ILE A 76 -0.90 -14.10 24.20
N THR A 77 -1.85 -14.80 23.56
CA THR A 77 -2.56 -15.95 24.18
C THR A 77 -1.62 -17.16 24.35
N ASP A 78 -0.72 -17.38 23.39
CA ASP A 78 0.21 -18.52 23.43
C ASP A 78 1.39 -18.29 24.40
N LYS A 79 1.92 -17.06 24.50
CA LYS A 79 3.12 -16.78 25.31
C LYS A 79 2.88 -16.11 26.67
N PHE A 80 1.88 -15.24 26.81
CA PHE A 80 1.78 -14.34 27.96
C PHE A 80 0.59 -14.62 28.87
N VAL A 81 -0.58 -14.95 28.31
CA VAL A 81 -1.81 -15.09 29.08
C VAL A 81 -2.55 -16.34 28.61
N LYS A 82 -2.52 -17.43 29.40
CA LYS A 82 -3.36 -18.65 29.20
C LYS A 82 -4.87 -18.38 29.41
N LYS A 83 -5.33 -17.16 29.19
CA LYS A 83 -6.69 -16.68 29.44
C LYS A 83 -7.09 -15.80 28.25
N GLU A 84 -8.29 -16.00 27.74
CA GLU A 84 -8.78 -15.23 26.59
C GLU A 84 -8.77 -13.73 26.90
N LEU A 85 -8.27 -12.95 25.93
CA LEU A 85 -8.28 -11.49 26.00
C LEU A 85 -9.73 -11.00 25.99
N THR A 86 -10.08 -10.12 26.94
CA THR A 86 -11.40 -9.48 26.98
C THR A 86 -11.62 -8.60 25.74
N ASP A 87 -12.87 -8.52 25.27
CA ASP A 87 -13.27 -7.70 24.11
C ASP A 87 -12.79 -6.24 24.22
N ARG A 88 -12.83 -5.66 25.43
CA ARG A 88 -12.33 -4.29 25.68
C ARG A 88 -10.84 -4.16 25.40
N ALA A 89 -10.04 -5.16 25.76
CA ALA A 89 -8.60 -5.17 25.50
C ALA A 89 -8.34 -5.28 24.00
N MET A 90 -9.10 -6.12 23.27
CA MET A 90 -8.98 -6.21 21.81
C MET A 90 -9.30 -4.89 21.09
N ILE A 91 -10.32 -4.16 21.55
CA ILE A 91 -10.66 -2.85 20.97
C ILE A 91 -9.52 -1.84 21.18
N ILE A 92 -8.91 -1.82 22.38
CA ILE A 92 -7.78 -0.94 22.68
C ILE A 92 -6.56 -1.29 21.84
N ILE A 93 -6.25 -2.60 21.71
CA ILE A 93 -5.16 -3.09 20.87
C ILE A 93 -5.40 -2.66 19.42
N ASN A 94 -6.59 -2.91 18.87
CA ASN A 94 -6.91 -2.55 17.50
C ASN A 94 -6.77 -1.04 17.26
N ARG A 95 -7.30 -0.19 18.15
CA ARG A 95 -7.10 1.27 18.08
C ARG A 95 -5.63 1.68 18.14
N SER A 96 -4.83 0.97 18.95
CA SER A 96 -3.39 1.23 19.05
C SER A 96 -2.67 0.86 17.75
N VAL A 97 -3.05 -0.25 17.11
CA VAL A 97 -2.53 -0.67 15.80
C VAL A 97 -2.86 0.37 14.74
N ILE A 98 -4.09 0.88 14.68
CA ILE A 98 -4.47 1.99 13.78
C ILE A 98 -3.56 3.20 13.99
N GLY A 99 -3.33 3.60 15.25
CA GLY A 99 -2.45 4.73 15.58
C GLY A 99 -1.02 4.53 15.08
N ILE A 100 -0.45 3.34 15.29
CA ILE A 100 0.90 2.99 14.83
C ILE A 100 0.97 2.98 13.30
N LEU A 101 0.00 2.36 12.63
CA LEU A 101 -0.08 2.33 11.16
C LEU A 101 -0.15 3.75 10.59
N GLY A 102 -0.91 4.65 11.22
CA GLY A 102 -0.99 6.05 10.85
C GLY A 102 0.36 6.76 10.97
N ILE A 103 1.09 6.55 12.07
CA ILE A 103 2.43 7.12 12.26
C ILE A 103 3.39 6.64 11.17
N VAL A 104 3.42 5.33 10.90
CA VAL A 104 4.28 4.75 9.85
C VAL A 104 3.93 5.33 8.48
N ALA A 105 2.64 5.43 8.14
CA ALA A 105 2.19 6.00 6.88
C ALA A 105 2.62 7.47 6.72
N VAL A 106 2.53 8.28 7.78
CA VAL A 106 2.98 9.68 7.77
C VAL A 106 4.49 9.78 7.56
N LEU A 107 5.27 8.95 8.26
CA LEU A 107 6.73 8.94 8.11
C LEU A 107 7.15 8.55 6.68
N MET A 108 6.52 7.52 6.11
CA MET A 108 6.79 7.09 4.73
C MET A 108 6.37 8.15 3.72
N THR A 109 5.22 8.78 3.91
CA THR A 109 4.74 9.86 3.03
C THR A 109 5.68 11.07 3.11
N TYR A 110 6.14 11.42 4.30
CA TYR A 110 7.09 12.52 4.51
C TYR A 110 8.41 12.26 3.77
N ASP A 111 8.95 11.05 3.86
CA ASP A 111 10.17 10.70 3.12
C ASP A 111 9.97 10.77 1.59
N GLN A 112 8.83 10.31 1.07
CA GLN A 112 8.50 10.44 -0.36
C GLN A 112 8.36 11.90 -0.82
N LEU A 113 7.93 12.80 0.06
CA LEU A 113 7.80 14.23 -0.24
C LEU A 113 9.17 14.93 -0.27
N VAL A 114 10.05 14.62 0.70
CA VAL A 114 11.38 15.25 0.84
C VAL A 114 12.39 14.65 -0.15
N ASN A 115 12.38 13.33 -0.32
CA ASN A 115 13.28 12.57 -1.20
C ASN A 115 12.49 11.81 -2.28
N PRO A 116 11.95 12.49 -3.30
CA PRO A 116 11.16 11.87 -4.35
C PRO A 116 12.05 11.06 -5.30
N LYS A 117 12.34 9.81 -4.95
CA LYS A 117 13.16 8.89 -5.77
C LYS A 117 12.35 8.22 -6.90
N LEU A 118 11.08 7.91 -6.64
CA LEU A 118 10.17 7.19 -7.54
C LEU A 118 8.77 7.81 -7.51
N SER A 119 7.98 7.56 -8.56
CA SER A 119 6.54 7.85 -8.55
C SER A 119 5.83 6.98 -7.50
N VAL A 120 4.83 7.55 -6.82
CA VAL A 120 4.05 6.84 -5.80
C VAL A 120 3.39 5.59 -6.39
N ALA A 121 3.01 5.63 -7.67
CA ALA A 121 2.43 4.48 -8.37
C ALA A 121 3.43 3.34 -8.55
N ILE A 122 4.69 3.64 -8.89
CA ILE A 122 5.76 2.63 -9.05
C ILE A 122 6.09 2.01 -7.68
N PHE A 123 6.20 2.84 -6.66
CA PHE A 123 6.41 2.39 -5.29
C PHE A 123 5.32 1.40 -4.82
N ALA A 124 4.05 1.76 -5.02
CA ALA A 124 2.94 0.88 -4.66
C ALA A 124 2.97 -0.43 -5.45
N GLN A 125 3.26 -0.36 -6.75
CA GLN A 125 3.31 -1.52 -7.62
C GLN A 125 4.42 -2.51 -7.21
N ASN A 126 5.61 -2.01 -6.90
CA ASN A 126 6.72 -2.82 -6.42
C ASN A 126 6.40 -3.49 -5.08
N GLY A 127 5.74 -2.78 -4.16
CA GLY A 127 5.30 -3.34 -2.89
C GLY A 127 4.31 -4.50 -3.05
N VAL A 128 3.35 -4.35 -3.97
CA VAL A 128 2.39 -5.42 -4.29
C VAL A 128 3.09 -6.63 -4.90
N TYR A 129 4.01 -6.42 -5.83
CA TYR A 129 4.78 -7.53 -6.43
C TYR A 129 5.62 -8.27 -5.39
N ALA A 130 6.33 -7.54 -4.52
CA ALA A 130 7.09 -8.13 -3.42
C ALA A 130 6.20 -9.01 -2.51
N TYR A 131 5.03 -8.50 -2.11
CA TYR A 131 4.07 -9.24 -1.28
C TYR A 131 3.56 -10.51 -1.97
N PHE A 132 3.10 -10.40 -3.22
CA PHE A 132 2.59 -11.54 -3.97
C PHE A 132 3.68 -12.61 -4.16
N SER A 133 4.90 -12.22 -4.54
CA SER A 133 6.00 -13.16 -4.70
C SER A 133 6.30 -13.91 -3.39
N ALA A 134 6.38 -13.19 -2.27
CA ALA A 134 6.65 -13.79 -0.96
C ALA A 134 5.53 -14.74 -0.49
N ALA A 135 4.26 -14.39 -0.69
CA ALA A 135 3.13 -15.20 -0.21
C ALA A 135 2.80 -16.38 -1.14
N PHE A 136 2.97 -16.22 -2.46
CA PHE A 136 2.47 -17.17 -3.45
C PHE A 136 3.14 -18.53 -3.33
N VAL A 137 4.45 -18.58 -3.09
CA VAL A 137 5.19 -19.84 -3.12
C VAL A 137 4.92 -20.74 -1.91
N PRO A 138 4.90 -20.25 -0.66
CA PRO A 138 4.44 -21.05 0.48
C PRO A 138 3.01 -21.58 0.30
N ILE A 139 2.12 -20.79 -0.31
CA ILE A 139 0.73 -21.19 -0.57
C ILE A 139 0.66 -22.34 -1.58
N ILE A 140 1.37 -22.24 -2.71
CA ILE A 140 1.39 -23.31 -3.73
C ILE A 140 2.00 -24.60 -3.18
N PHE A 141 3.13 -24.49 -2.45
CA PHE A 141 3.74 -25.66 -1.81
C PHE A 141 2.80 -26.29 -0.77
N GLY A 142 2.14 -25.48 0.06
CA GLY A 142 1.16 -25.96 1.03
C GLY A 142 -0.10 -26.57 0.42
N MET A 143 -0.52 -26.12 -0.77
CA MET A 143 -1.71 -26.63 -1.46
C MET A 143 -1.45 -27.97 -2.17
N PHE A 144 -0.31 -28.10 -2.85
CA PHE A 144 -0.04 -29.24 -3.73
C PHE A 144 0.85 -30.34 -3.12
N MET A 145 1.62 -30.04 -2.06
CA MET A 145 2.48 -31.03 -1.41
C MET A 145 1.97 -31.37 0.00
N LYS A 146 1.60 -32.65 0.20
CA LYS A 146 0.99 -33.14 1.45
C LYS A 146 1.97 -33.28 2.62
N ASP A 147 3.27 -33.39 2.36
CA ASP A 147 4.32 -33.70 3.36
C ASP A 147 5.47 -32.69 3.36
N VAL A 148 5.15 -31.39 3.36
CA VAL A 148 6.19 -30.34 3.44
C VAL A 148 6.48 -30.01 4.90
N ASN A 149 7.68 -30.35 5.37
CA ASN A 149 8.19 -29.90 6.66
C ASN A 149 8.12 -28.36 6.76
N LYS A 150 7.77 -27.79 7.92
CA LYS A 150 7.66 -26.33 8.13
C LYS A 150 8.92 -25.55 7.67
N LEU A 151 10.10 -26.16 7.80
CA LEU A 151 11.39 -25.63 7.32
C LEU A 151 11.52 -25.62 5.79
N LEU A 152 10.96 -26.62 5.10
CA LEU A 152 11.00 -26.73 3.64
C LEU A 152 10.00 -25.76 2.96
N SER A 153 8.96 -25.33 3.67
CA SER A 153 8.04 -24.26 3.20
C SER A 153 8.65 -22.85 3.33
N LEU A 154 9.64 -22.68 4.21
CA LEU A 154 10.35 -21.41 4.44
C LEU A 154 11.56 -21.21 3.51
N PHE A 155 12.17 -22.30 3.05
CA PHE A 155 13.31 -22.29 2.13
C PHE A 155 13.05 -21.53 0.81
N PRO A 156 11.89 -21.66 0.14
CA PRO A 156 11.58 -20.91 -1.08
C PRO A 156 11.49 -19.41 -0.84
N LEU A 157 11.02 -18.98 0.34
CA LEU A 157 10.95 -17.58 0.73
C LEU A 157 12.36 -16.97 0.80
N LEU A 158 13.32 -17.73 1.33
CA LEU A 158 14.72 -17.32 1.44
C LEU A 158 15.42 -17.26 0.07
N LEU A 159 15.03 -18.14 -0.86
CA LEU A 159 15.57 -18.18 -2.23
C LEU A 159 15.05 -17.02 -3.10
N GLN A 160 13.92 -16.44 -2.73
CA GLN A 160 13.28 -15.31 -3.41
C GLN A 160 13.68 -13.94 -2.88
N LEU A 161 14.25 -13.87 -1.67
CA LEU A 161 14.78 -12.63 -1.10
C LEU A 161 15.65 -11.81 -2.08
N PRO A 162 16.61 -12.40 -2.83
CA PRO A 162 17.43 -11.64 -3.78
C PRO A 162 16.65 -11.06 -4.98
N PHE A 163 15.47 -11.60 -5.30
CA PHE A 163 14.57 -11.06 -6.32
C PHE A 163 13.60 -10.01 -5.77
N ILE A 164 13.24 -10.11 -4.48
CA ILE A 164 12.32 -9.21 -3.80
C ILE A 164 13.03 -7.93 -3.32
N LEU A 165 14.27 -8.04 -2.84
CA LEU A 165 15.05 -6.90 -2.33
C LEU A 165 15.17 -5.75 -3.34
N PRO A 166 15.55 -5.99 -4.62
CA PRO A 166 15.66 -4.93 -5.62
C PRO A 166 14.34 -4.17 -5.81
N CYS A 167 13.20 -4.88 -5.82
CA CYS A 167 11.88 -4.26 -5.92
C CYS A 167 11.60 -3.23 -4.82
N ILE A 168 12.15 -3.44 -3.62
CA ILE A 168 11.94 -2.57 -2.45
C ILE A 168 13.03 -1.50 -2.35
N THR A 169 14.25 -1.78 -2.79
CA THR A 169 15.43 -0.94 -2.56
C THR A 169 16.03 -0.30 -3.82
N GLU A 170 15.40 -0.41 -4.98
CA GLU A 170 15.94 0.16 -6.22
C GLU A 170 16.11 1.68 -6.09
N ASN A 171 17.38 2.05 -6.02
CA ASN A 171 17.94 3.36 -6.30
C ASN A 171 18.23 3.42 -7.79
#